data_AF-M1NNQ3-F1
#
_entry.id   AF-M1NNQ3-F1
#
_cell.length_a   1.000
_cell.length_b   1.000
_cell.length_c   1.000
_cell.angle_alpha   90.00
_cell.angle_beta   90.00
_cell.angle_gamma   90.00
#
_symmetry.space_group_name_H-M   'P 1'
#
loop_
_entity.id
_entity.type
_entity.pdbx_description
1 polymer ?
#
loop_
_entity_poly.entity_id
_entity_poly.type
_entity_poly.pdbx_seq_one_letter_code
_entity_poly.pdbx_strand_id
1 'polypeptide(L)'
;MGRSLTLVPVEEDPDLDEIRRIFATHGLSSGTRTPLLVDAAGNPPRMGGQELAFESSWLGEGARSFYGQIYNAALNEQQCALIYELAVAGNLVLAPDGGPPHLVVCGRTHEPDEVHDESAPPWLEVVCFVDSADELHRALHGRWEPFCSTHLDRGTIWGPRAEWPTDEGW
;
A
#
# COMPACT_ATOMS: atom_id res chain seq x y z
N MET A 1 4.69 -15.11 9.91
CA MET A 1 5.74 -14.47 9.11
C MET A 1 5.23 -13.09 8.74
N GLY A 2 6.09 -12.06 8.82
CA GLY A 2 5.69 -10.72 8.41
C GLY A 2 5.54 -10.60 6.89
N ARG A 3 4.76 -9.64 6.42
CA ARG A 3 4.52 -9.40 4.99
C ARG A 3 5.29 -8.17 4.53
N SER A 4 5.84 -8.21 3.32
CA SER A 4 6.45 -7.03 2.71
C SER A 4 5.40 -6.25 1.90
N LEU A 5 5.54 -4.93 1.87
CA LEU A 5 4.60 -4.03 1.20
C LEU A 5 5.38 -2.94 0.47
N THR A 6 5.02 -2.66 -0.77
CA THR A 6 5.52 -1.50 -1.51
C THR A 6 4.43 -0.44 -1.55
N LEU A 7 4.81 0.83 -1.40
CA LEU A 7 3.96 2.00 -1.49
C LEU A 7 4.44 2.83 -2.69
N VAL A 8 3.62 2.93 -3.73
CA VAL A 8 3.96 3.61 -4.98
C VAL A 8 2.93 4.69 -5.33
N PRO A 9 3.35 5.88 -5.77
CA PRO A 9 2.44 6.88 -6.31
C PRO A 9 2.05 6.47 -7.74
N VAL A 10 0.78 6.68 -8.12
CA VAL A 10 0.32 6.52 -9.50
C VAL A 10 0.03 7.90 -10.06
N GLU A 11 0.83 8.31 -11.06
CA GLU A 11 0.70 9.50 -11.92
C GLU A 11 0.67 10.90 -11.26
N GLU A 12 0.35 11.03 -9.98
CA GLU A 12 0.25 12.31 -9.25
C GLU A 12 1.47 12.62 -8.35
N ASP A 13 1.64 13.92 -8.04
CA ASP A 13 2.61 14.41 -7.07
C ASP A 13 2.06 14.17 -5.64
N PRO A 14 2.62 13.24 -4.85
CA PRO A 14 2.14 13.00 -3.48
C PRO A 14 2.23 14.28 -2.62
N ASP A 15 1.31 14.45 -1.67
CA ASP A 15 1.41 15.53 -0.68
C ASP A 15 2.56 15.26 0.30
N LEU A 16 3.76 15.67 -0.10
CA LEU A 16 4.98 15.43 0.66
C LEU A 16 4.99 16.14 2.01
N ASP A 17 4.30 17.28 2.14
CA ASP A 17 4.22 18.02 3.39
C ASP A 17 3.32 17.29 4.39
N GLU A 18 2.21 16.74 3.90
CA GLU A 18 1.33 15.89 4.70
C GLU A 18 2.01 14.57 5.09
N ILE A 19 2.72 13.91 4.18
CA ILE A 19 3.50 12.70 4.49
C ILE A 19 4.55 12.98 5.59
N ARG A 20 5.27 14.11 5.49
CA ARG A 20 6.22 14.53 6.54
C ARG A 20 5.51 14.77 7.88
N ARG A 21 4.32 15.38 7.86
CA ARG A 21 3.51 15.62 9.06
C ARG A 21 3.04 14.30 9.69
N ILE A 22 2.63 13.33 8.87
CA ILE A 22 2.25 11.99 9.33
C ILE A 22 3.46 11.33 10.01
N PHE A 23 4.61 11.27 9.35
CA PHE A 23 5.82 10.73 9.97
C PHE A 23 6.16 11.40 11.31
N ALA A 24 6.12 12.74 11.37
CA ALA A 24 6.35 13.47 12.62
C ALA A 24 5.33 13.13 13.71
N THR A 25 4.05 12.98 13.35
CA THR A 25 2.96 12.59 14.27
C THR A 25 3.19 11.20 14.88
N HIS A 26 3.75 10.29 14.08
CA HIS A 26 4.11 8.94 14.51
C HIS A 26 5.53 8.85 15.13
N GLY A 27 6.22 9.98 15.32
CA GLY A 27 7.56 10.03 15.90
C GLY A 27 8.64 9.42 15.00
N LEU A 28 8.39 9.38 13.69
CA LEU A 28 9.27 8.82 12.67
C LEU A 28 10.08 9.94 11.98
N SER A 29 11.31 9.62 11.64
CA SER A 29 12.19 10.51 10.87
C SER A 29 13.07 9.70 9.93
N SER A 30 13.55 10.32 8.84
CA SER A 30 14.49 9.67 7.93
C SER A 30 15.84 9.45 8.63
N GLY A 31 16.43 8.26 8.45
CA GLY A 31 17.78 7.99 8.92
C GLY A 31 18.81 8.91 8.25
N THR A 32 19.75 9.43 9.03
CA THR A 32 20.83 10.30 8.50
C THR A 32 21.89 9.53 7.72
N ARG A 33 21.93 8.20 7.89
CA ARG A 33 22.93 7.29 7.29
C ARG A 33 22.32 6.06 6.60
N THR A 34 21.00 5.91 6.69
CA THR A 34 20.27 4.76 6.17
C THR A 34 18.98 5.24 5.53
N PRO A 35 18.48 4.56 4.49
CA PRO A 35 17.20 4.90 3.89
C PRO A 35 16.00 4.46 4.76
N LEU A 36 16.27 3.71 5.85
CA LEU A 36 15.28 3.33 6.86
C LEU A 36 14.86 4.53 7.72
N LEU A 37 13.56 4.56 8.04
CA LEU A 37 13.01 5.42 9.07
C LEU A 37 13.51 4.99 10.46
N VAL A 38 13.65 5.96 11.34
CA VAL A 38 14.06 5.79 12.73
C VAL A 38 13.13 6.55 13.67
N ASP A 39 13.06 6.11 14.92
CA ASP A 39 12.38 6.83 15.98
C ASP A 39 13.18 8.07 16.45
N ALA A 40 12.63 8.83 17.40
CA ALA A 40 13.28 10.01 17.97
C ALA A 40 14.63 9.73 18.66
N ALA A 41 14.90 8.49 19.05
CA ALA A 41 16.16 8.06 19.64
C ALA A 41 17.15 7.51 18.59
N GLY A 42 16.77 7.47 17.31
CA GLY A 42 17.57 6.94 16.21
C GLY A 42 17.55 5.42 16.08
N ASN A 43 16.59 4.74 16.71
CA ASN A 43 16.44 3.28 16.65
C ASN A 43 15.39 2.85 15.61
N PRO A 44 15.36 1.57 15.21
CA PRO A 44 14.27 1.02 14.42
C PRO A 44 12.90 1.29 15.09
N PRO A 45 11.93 1.88 14.35
CA PRO A 45 10.64 2.22 14.92
C PRO A 45 9.90 1.00 15.45
N ARG A 46 9.13 1.20 16.52
CA ARG A 46 8.22 0.18 17.07
C ARG A 46 6.80 0.68 17.11
N MET A 47 5.90 -0.05 16.46
CA MET A 47 4.46 0.22 16.41
C MET A 47 3.69 -1.01 16.85
N GLY A 48 2.77 -0.85 17.81
CA GLY A 48 2.07 -1.98 18.43
C GLY A 48 3.01 -2.97 19.12
N GLY A 49 4.14 -2.50 19.63
CA GLY A 49 5.18 -3.32 20.25
C GLY A 49 6.04 -4.16 19.29
N GLN A 50 5.80 -4.07 17.97
CA GLN A 50 6.56 -4.75 16.93
C GLN A 50 7.45 -3.78 16.16
N GLU A 51 8.63 -4.23 15.77
CA GLU A 51 9.53 -3.44 14.91
C GLU A 51 8.89 -3.19 13.53
N LEU A 52 9.17 -2.02 12.96
CA LEU A 52 8.74 -1.63 11.63
C LEU A 52 9.98 -1.24 10.82
N ALA A 53 10.43 -2.16 9.96
CA ALA A 53 11.50 -1.88 9.00
C ALA A 53 10.90 -1.20 7.76
N PHE A 54 10.88 0.14 7.79
CA PHE A 54 10.31 0.95 6.71
C PHE A 54 11.42 1.78 6.05
N GLU A 55 11.67 1.50 4.78
CA GLU A 55 12.46 2.31 3.87
C GLU A 55 11.59 3.32 3.14
N SER A 56 12.03 4.58 3.07
CA SER A 56 11.37 5.60 2.27
C SER A 56 12.39 6.28 1.35
N SER A 57 11.96 6.70 0.15
CA SER A 57 12.73 7.65 -0.64
C SER A 57 13.01 8.91 0.19
N TRP A 58 14.14 9.56 -0.08
CA TRP A 58 14.55 10.73 0.69
C TRP A 58 13.55 11.87 0.54
N LEU A 59 12.93 12.27 1.65
CA LEU A 59 11.92 13.33 1.73
C LEU A 59 12.49 14.74 1.97
N GLY A 60 13.78 14.96 1.77
CA GLY A 60 14.37 16.27 2.05
C GLY A 60 14.09 17.32 0.97
N GLU A 61 14.80 18.45 1.07
CA GLU A 61 14.61 19.63 0.22
C GLU A 61 14.75 19.29 -1.28
N GLY A 62 13.69 19.55 -2.05
CA GLY A 62 13.65 19.30 -3.50
C GLY A 62 13.11 17.92 -3.92
N ALA A 63 12.71 17.06 -2.97
CA ALA A 63 11.95 15.85 -3.29
C ALA A 63 10.64 16.22 -4.01
N ARG A 64 10.31 15.47 -5.07
CA ARG A 64 9.08 15.66 -5.88
C ARG A 64 8.16 14.46 -5.87
N SER A 65 8.59 13.36 -5.26
CA SER A 65 7.83 12.12 -5.22
C SER A 65 8.22 11.32 -3.97
N PHE A 66 7.36 10.39 -3.60
CA PHE A 66 7.53 9.49 -2.48
C PHE A 66 7.51 8.06 -2.98
N TYR A 67 8.37 7.22 -2.42
CA TYR A 67 8.32 5.77 -2.59
C TYR A 67 8.59 5.15 -1.22
N GLY A 68 7.88 4.07 -0.90
CA GLY A 68 8.03 3.38 0.37
C GLY A 68 8.15 1.87 0.20
N GLN A 69 8.96 1.24 1.04
CA GLN A 69 9.00 -0.21 1.16
C GLN A 69 9.04 -0.62 2.63
N ILE A 70 8.12 -1.47 3.03
CA ILE A 70 8.05 -2.03 4.38
C ILE A 70 8.41 -3.50 4.28
N TYR A 71 9.38 -3.92 5.10
CA TYR A 71 9.88 -5.30 5.12
C TYR A 71 9.36 -6.04 6.35
N ASN A 72 8.90 -7.28 6.13
CA ASN A 72 8.49 -8.19 7.21
C ASN A 72 7.55 -7.56 8.24
N ALA A 73 6.60 -6.72 7.78
CA ALA A 73 5.66 -6.04 8.66
C ALA A 73 4.79 -7.03 9.42
N ALA A 74 4.54 -6.75 10.70
CA ALA A 74 3.55 -7.49 11.48
C ALA A 74 2.12 -7.18 11.03
N LEU A 75 1.92 -6.03 10.38
CA LEU A 75 0.63 -5.51 9.93
C LEU A 75 -0.38 -5.51 11.09
N ASN A 76 0.04 -5.03 12.26
CA ASN A 76 -0.89 -4.78 13.36
C ASN A 76 -1.72 -3.51 13.09
N GLU A 77 -2.72 -3.26 13.93
CA GLU A 77 -3.63 -2.12 13.80
C GLU A 77 -2.88 -0.77 13.71
N GLN A 78 -1.85 -0.55 14.53
CA GLN A 78 -1.09 0.71 14.50
C GLN A 78 -0.27 0.86 13.22
N GLN A 79 0.33 -0.23 12.72
CA GLN A 79 1.04 -0.22 11.44
C GLN A 79 0.08 0.02 10.28
N CYS A 80 -1.10 -0.61 10.28
CA CYS A 80 -2.12 -0.39 9.25
C CYS A 80 -2.68 1.04 9.29
N ALA A 81 -2.82 1.65 10.47
CA ALA A 81 -3.21 3.05 10.60
C ALA A 81 -2.20 4.00 9.93
N LEU A 82 -0.90 3.84 10.23
CA LEU A 82 0.16 4.59 9.54
C LEU A 82 0.11 4.39 8.02
N ILE A 83 0.05 3.13 7.58
CA ILE A 83 0.08 2.80 6.14
C ILE A 83 -1.12 3.41 5.43
N TYR A 84 -2.32 3.33 6.03
CA TYR A 84 -3.53 3.91 5.48
C TYR A 84 -3.42 5.44 5.37
N GLU A 85 -2.97 6.13 6.43
CA GLU A 85 -2.77 7.58 6.42
C GLU A 85 -1.80 8.01 5.30
N LEU A 86 -0.68 7.30 5.16
CA LEU A 86 0.30 7.57 4.10
C LEU A 86 -0.27 7.32 2.71
N ALA A 87 -1.01 6.22 2.53
CA ALA A 87 -1.62 5.88 1.26
C ALA A 87 -2.63 6.92 0.80
N VAL A 88 -3.42 7.45 1.74
CA VAL A 88 -4.38 8.52 1.46
C VAL A 88 -3.69 9.85 1.18
N ALA A 89 -2.73 10.26 2.01
CA ALA A 89 -2.04 11.53 1.84
C ALA A 89 -1.18 11.58 0.58
N GLY A 90 -0.54 10.46 0.24
CA GLY A 90 0.38 10.39 -0.88
C GLY A 90 -0.25 9.94 -2.19
N ASN A 91 -1.57 9.70 -2.25
CA ASN A 91 -2.20 9.00 -3.37
C ASN A 91 -1.38 7.77 -3.77
N LEU A 92 -1.10 6.90 -2.78
CA LEU A 92 -0.26 5.73 -2.98
C LEU A 92 -1.12 4.49 -3.19
N VAL A 93 -0.75 3.70 -4.18
CA VAL A 93 -1.18 2.32 -4.32
C VAL A 93 -0.25 1.44 -3.49
N LEU A 94 -0.86 0.54 -2.70
CA LEU A 94 -0.15 -0.44 -1.92
C LEU A 94 -0.03 -1.74 -2.72
N ALA A 95 1.17 -2.31 -2.83
CA ALA A 95 1.43 -3.58 -3.48
C ALA A 95 1.99 -4.60 -2.47
N PRO A 96 1.14 -5.44 -1.85
CA PRO A 96 1.58 -6.45 -0.89
C PRO A 96 2.28 -7.60 -1.60
N ASP A 97 3.41 -8.04 -1.06
CA ASP A 97 4.13 -9.18 -1.61
C ASP A 97 3.26 -10.45 -1.55
N GLY A 98 3.37 -11.27 -2.61
CA GLY A 98 2.71 -12.56 -2.79
C GLY A 98 1.22 -12.55 -3.14
N GLY A 99 0.49 -11.45 -2.91
CA GLY A 99 -0.97 -11.42 -3.07
C GLY A 99 -1.74 -12.54 -2.35
N PRO A 100 -3.06 -12.64 -2.54
CA PRO A 100 -3.98 -11.50 -2.60
C PRO A 100 -4.03 -10.70 -1.26
N PRO A 101 -4.50 -9.44 -1.27
CA PRO A 101 -4.69 -8.63 -2.47
C PRO A 101 -3.34 -8.30 -3.12
N HIS A 102 -3.34 -8.14 -4.45
CA HIS A 102 -2.16 -7.78 -5.23
C HIS A 102 -1.95 -6.26 -5.23
N LEU A 103 -3.05 -5.50 -5.27
CA LEU A 103 -3.05 -4.04 -5.14
C LEU A 103 -4.13 -3.63 -4.12
N VAL A 104 -3.84 -2.60 -3.33
CA VAL A 104 -4.82 -1.98 -2.42
C VAL A 104 -4.80 -0.46 -2.59
N VAL A 105 -5.98 0.10 -2.82
CA VAL A 105 -6.24 1.54 -2.87
C VAL A 105 -6.95 1.94 -1.58
N CYS A 106 -6.39 2.92 -0.87
CA CYS A 106 -6.95 3.43 0.38
C CYS A 106 -7.73 4.72 0.14
N GLY A 107 -8.88 4.89 0.79
CA GLY A 107 -9.60 6.17 0.83
C GLY A 107 -10.09 6.70 -0.52
N ARG A 108 -10.23 5.82 -1.52
CA ARG A 108 -10.67 6.16 -2.89
C ARG A 108 -9.81 7.24 -3.54
N THR A 109 -8.51 7.17 -3.32
CA THR A 109 -7.53 8.10 -3.94
C THR A 109 -7.39 7.91 -5.45
N HIS A 110 -7.83 6.77 -5.98
CA HIS A 110 -7.82 6.47 -7.40
C HIS A 110 -9.15 5.85 -7.80
N GLU A 111 -9.51 6.02 -9.06
CA GLU A 111 -10.64 5.32 -9.65
C GLU A 111 -10.24 3.89 -10.05
N PRO A 112 -11.19 2.94 -10.04
CA PRO A 112 -10.91 1.54 -10.38
C PRO A 112 -10.36 1.26 -11.78
N ASP A 113 -10.53 2.17 -12.75
CA ASP A 113 -9.93 2.09 -14.08
C ASP A 113 -8.46 2.56 -14.11
N GLU A 114 -8.00 3.28 -13.10
CA GLU A 114 -6.63 3.81 -13.03
C GLU A 114 -5.65 2.82 -12.38
N VAL A 115 -6.15 1.85 -11.62
CA VAL A 115 -5.33 0.94 -10.80
C VAL A 115 -5.54 -0.51 -11.24
N HIS A 116 -4.83 -0.88 -12.30
CA HIS A 116 -4.73 -2.24 -12.80
C HIS A 116 -3.44 -2.45 -13.59
N ASP A 117 -2.90 -3.67 -13.59
CA ASP A 117 -1.78 -4.01 -14.45
C ASP A 117 -2.27 -4.41 -15.86
N GLU A 118 -2.20 -3.49 -16.81
CA GLU A 118 -2.54 -3.76 -18.22
C GLU A 118 -1.63 -4.80 -18.89
N SER A 119 -0.46 -5.08 -18.30
CA SER A 119 0.51 -6.05 -18.83
C SER A 119 0.26 -7.47 -18.34
N ALA A 120 -0.58 -7.65 -17.31
CA ALA A 120 -0.95 -8.93 -16.76
C ALA A 120 -2.43 -9.26 -17.05
N PRO A 121 -2.78 -10.56 -17.16
CA PRO A 121 -4.18 -10.94 -17.25
C PRO A 121 -4.96 -10.54 -15.99
N PRO A 122 -6.14 -9.89 -16.12
CA PRO A 122 -6.85 -9.32 -14.99
C PRO A 122 -7.45 -10.36 -14.03
N TRP A 123 -7.53 -11.63 -14.43
CA TRP A 123 -7.93 -12.73 -13.54
C TRP A 123 -6.81 -13.18 -12.58
N LEU A 124 -5.57 -12.76 -12.81
CA LEU A 124 -4.44 -13.00 -11.89
C LEU A 124 -4.27 -11.88 -10.87
N GLU A 125 -4.98 -10.77 -11.02
CA GLU A 125 -4.87 -9.59 -10.17
C GLU A 125 -6.08 -9.45 -9.25
N VAL A 126 -5.82 -9.10 -8.00
CA VAL A 126 -6.85 -8.82 -7.00
C VAL A 126 -6.60 -7.41 -6.50
N VAL A 127 -7.42 -6.48 -6.98
CA VAL A 127 -7.39 -5.07 -6.57
C VAL A 127 -8.46 -4.86 -5.50
N CYS A 128 -8.07 -4.34 -4.34
CA CYS A 128 -8.96 -4.03 -3.24
C CYS A 128 -9.07 -2.53 -2.98
N PHE A 129 -10.28 -2.06 -2.68
CA PHE A 129 -10.57 -0.68 -2.29
C PHE A 129 -11.03 -0.67 -0.84
N VAL A 130 -10.30 0.03 0.02
CA VAL A 130 -10.56 0.06 1.46
C VAL A 130 -10.79 1.50 1.92
N ASP A 131 -11.83 1.70 2.74
CA ASP A 131 -12.25 3.03 3.19
C ASP A 131 -11.77 3.35 4.62
N SER A 132 -11.04 2.43 5.29
CA SER A 132 -10.37 2.73 6.58
C SER A 132 -9.17 1.82 6.88
N ALA A 133 -8.39 2.20 7.90
CA ALA A 133 -7.28 1.39 8.41
C ALA A 133 -7.72 -0.01 8.91
N ASP A 134 -8.92 -0.13 9.49
CA ASP A 134 -9.48 -1.42 9.93
C ASP A 134 -9.79 -2.32 8.73
N GLU A 135 -10.27 -1.74 7.63
CA GLU A 135 -10.51 -2.48 6.39
C GLU A 135 -9.20 -2.92 5.75
N LEU A 136 -8.20 -2.04 5.71
CA LEU A 136 -6.85 -2.38 5.27
C LEU A 136 -6.27 -3.55 6.08
N HIS A 137 -6.39 -3.48 7.41
CA HIS A 137 -5.95 -4.56 8.29
C HIS A 137 -6.66 -5.88 7.97
N ARG A 138 -7.98 -5.88 7.81
CA ARG A 138 -8.73 -7.10 7.43
C ARG A 138 -8.29 -7.64 6.07
N ALA A 139 -8.13 -6.77 5.07
CA ALA A 139 -7.71 -7.15 3.73
C ALA A 139 -6.33 -7.83 3.73
N LEU A 140 -5.33 -7.20 4.36
CA LEU A 140 -3.97 -7.71 4.36
C LEU A 140 -3.79 -9.00 5.19
N HIS A 141 -4.73 -9.31 6.08
CA HIS A 141 -4.82 -10.55 6.85
C HIS A 141 -5.73 -11.62 6.20
N GLY A 142 -5.95 -11.53 4.90
CA GLY A 142 -6.60 -12.58 4.13
C GLY A 142 -8.13 -12.51 4.08
N ARG A 143 -8.75 -11.43 4.60
CA ARG A 143 -10.20 -11.17 4.48
C ARG A 143 -10.45 -10.06 3.47
N TRP A 144 -9.95 -10.24 2.25
CA TRP A 144 -9.90 -9.21 1.21
C TRP A 144 -11.09 -9.23 0.26
N GLU A 145 -11.78 -10.36 0.14
CA GLU A 145 -12.88 -10.58 -0.80
C GLU A 145 -14.00 -9.52 -0.73
N PRO A 146 -14.39 -9.01 0.46
CA PRO A 146 -15.41 -7.95 0.55
C PRO A 146 -14.99 -6.61 -0.06
N PHE A 147 -13.68 -6.39 -0.29
CA PHE A 147 -13.10 -5.14 -0.77
C PHE A 147 -12.69 -5.20 -2.23
N CYS A 148 -12.86 -6.35 -2.89
CA CYS A 148 -12.50 -6.52 -4.29
C CYS A 148 -13.21 -5.52 -5.19
N SER A 149 -12.45 -4.91 -6.09
CA SER A 149 -13.00 -4.16 -7.19
C SER A 149 -13.86 -5.05 -8.08
N THR A 150 -15.08 -4.59 -8.38
CA THR A 150 -15.94 -5.18 -9.41
C THR A 150 -15.78 -4.44 -10.75
N HIS A 151 -14.83 -3.50 -10.87
CA HIS A 151 -14.63 -2.73 -12.10
C HIS A 151 -14.31 -3.65 -13.28
N LEU A 152 -13.41 -4.58 -13.04
CA LEU A 152 -13.02 -5.65 -13.95
C LEU A 152 -14.21 -6.51 -14.42
N ASP A 153 -15.31 -6.56 -13.66
CA ASP A 153 -16.52 -7.30 -14.05
C ASP A 153 -17.30 -6.60 -15.19
N ARG A 154 -17.05 -5.31 -15.42
CA ARG A 154 -17.72 -4.50 -16.47
C ARG A 154 -17.17 -4.77 -17.87
N GLY A 155 -16.12 -5.59 -17.97
CA GLY A 155 -15.44 -5.93 -19.21
C GLY A 155 -14.23 -5.04 -19.44
N THR A 156 -13.10 -5.68 -19.75
CA THR A 156 -11.86 -5.01 -20.16
C THR A 156 -11.58 -5.34 -21.63
N ILE A 157 -10.41 -4.95 -22.14
CA ILE A 157 -9.92 -5.42 -23.45
C ILE A 157 -9.84 -6.96 -23.53
N TRP A 158 -9.87 -7.66 -22.39
CA TRP A 158 -9.85 -9.12 -22.27
C TRP A 158 -11.23 -9.77 -22.23
N GLY A 159 -12.31 -9.00 -22.43
CA GLY A 159 -13.68 -9.48 -22.34
C GLY A 159 -14.25 -9.49 -20.91
N PRO A 160 -15.51 -9.93 -20.73
CA PRO A 160 -16.16 -9.96 -19.42
C PRO A 160 -15.59 -11.06 -18.52
N ARG A 161 -15.58 -10.84 -17.20
CA ARG A 161 -15.03 -11.79 -16.21
C ARG A 161 -15.61 -13.20 -16.27
N ALA A 162 -16.87 -13.35 -16.69
CA ALA A 162 -17.51 -14.65 -16.86
C ALA A 162 -16.83 -15.54 -17.92
N GLU A 163 -16.01 -14.95 -18.79
CA GLU A 163 -15.25 -15.65 -19.83
C GLU A 163 -13.78 -15.89 -19.42
N TRP A 164 -13.36 -15.39 -18.26
CA TRP A 164 -11.98 -15.55 -17.81
C TRP A 164 -11.73 -16.97 -17.29
N PRO A 165 -10.49 -17.48 -17.39
CA PRO A 165 -10.12 -18.76 -16.79
C PRO A 165 -10.47 -18.75 -15.30
N THR A 166 -11.26 -19.73 -14.87
CA THR A 166 -11.32 -20.11 -13.46
C THR A 166 -10.03 -20.90 -13.18
N ASP A 167 -9.36 -20.66 -12.05
CA ASP A 167 -8.03 -21.18 -11.63
C ASP A 167 -7.80 -22.72 -11.66
N GLU A 168 -8.55 -23.49 -12.43
CA GLU A 168 -8.30 -24.90 -12.73
C GLU A 168 -7.28 -25.06 -13.86
N GLY A 169 -6.02 -24.71 -13.60
CA GLY A 169 -4.89 -25.27 -14.36
C GLY A 169 -3.80 -24.29 -14.77
N TRP A 170 -2.88 -24.03 -13.84
CA TRP A 170 -1.48 -23.71 -14.13
C TRP A 170 -0.58 -24.50 -13.19
#